data_AF-A0A973CK05-F1
#
_entry.id   AF-A0A973CK05-F1
#
_cell.length_a   1.000
_cell.length_b   1.000
_cell.length_c   1.000
_cell.angle_alpha   90.00
_cell.angle_beta   90.00
_cell.angle_gamma   90.00
#
_symmetry.space_group_name_H-M   'P 1'
#
loop_
_entity.id
_entity.type
_entity.pdbx_description
1 polymer ?
#
loop_
_entity_poly.entity_id
_entity_poly.type
_entity_poly.pdbx_seq_one_letter_code
_entity_poly.pdbx_strand_id
1 'polypeptide(L)'
;MSIANKESLCRLRGKSCAACCWGPDVEKEKLQSVMQDNRELFNSTHQDKEPTRWSLFIYEIRSRRGLDILLALVLRLPVLGNRLRQKLSKKFICSFLAFDDDTDSKIGCLIHPSRMHGADLRQEVAFRLLKGLNCGASDFYCNSALLFDRASETEKLDFIEENKSADWYQYSCNTQGFETDKHKKAEEKQCQSLPIKQ
;
A
#
# COMPACT_ATOMS: atom_id res chain seq x y z
N MET A 1 19.90 -2.33 -21.19
CA MET A 1 20.44 -2.26 -19.81
C MET A 1 19.71 -3.31 -18.98
N SER A 2 20.44 -4.32 -18.52
CA SER A 2 19.91 -5.42 -17.71
C SER A 2 19.46 -4.87 -16.35
N ILE A 3 18.17 -5.00 -16.04
CA ILE A 3 17.63 -4.80 -14.69
C ILE A 3 18.12 -5.99 -13.86
N ALA A 4 19.41 -5.98 -13.51
CA ALA A 4 19.98 -6.98 -12.63
C ALA A 4 19.22 -6.92 -11.31
N ASN A 5 18.51 -8.01 -11.01
CA ASN A 5 17.75 -8.37 -9.81
C ASN A 5 18.08 -7.58 -8.52
N LYS A 6 17.70 -6.31 -8.47
CA LYS A 6 17.37 -5.65 -7.21
C LYS A 6 15.94 -6.03 -6.92
N GLU A 7 15.75 -7.08 -6.12
CA GLU A 7 14.44 -7.35 -5.54
C GLU A 7 14.08 -6.15 -4.66
N SER A 8 13.26 -5.23 -5.18
CA SER A 8 12.72 -4.12 -4.39
C SER A 8 11.93 -4.69 -3.22
N LEU A 9 11.87 -3.99 -2.09
CA LEU A 9 11.04 -4.34 -0.92
C LEU A 9 9.59 -4.72 -1.29
N CYS A 10 9.08 -4.21 -2.42
CA CYS A 10 7.77 -4.53 -2.98
C CYS A 10 7.61 -5.98 -3.49
N ARG A 11 8.68 -6.75 -3.69
CA ARG A 11 8.66 -8.14 -4.23
C ARG A 11 9.77 -9.05 -3.67
N LEU A 12 10.36 -8.68 -2.54
CA LEU A 12 11.49 -9.37 -1.94
C LEU A 12 11.19 -10.86 -1.69
N ARG A 13 11.97 -11.77 -2.27
CA ARG A 13 11.83 -13.24 -2.20
C ARG A 13 10.42 -13.77 -2.45
N GLY A 14 9.68 -13.15 -3.37
CA GLY A 14 8.31 -13.55 -3.68
C GLY A 14 7.30 -13.28 -2.55
N LYS A 15 7.69 -12.49 -1.53
CA LYS A 15 6.79 -11.87 -0.57
C LYS A 15 6.05 -10.70 -1.22
N SER A 16 4.94 -10.36 -0.60
CA SER A 16 3.98 -9.35 -1.01
C SER A 16 4.56 -7.92 -1.06
N CYS A 17 3.83 -7.01 -1.71
CA CYS A 17 4.17 -5.59 -1.74
C CYS A 17 3.99 -4.97 -0.34
N ALA A 18 5.04 -5.04 0.46
CA ALA A 18 5.10 -4.56 1.84
C ALA A 18 4.90 -3.03 1.98
N ALA A 19 4.91 -2.34 0.84
CA ALA A 19 4.84 -0.91 0.63
C ALA A 19 3.42 -0.38 0.36
N CYS A 20 2.39 -1.22 0.39
CA CYS A 20 1.05 -0.78 0.02
C CYS A 20 0.48 0.19 1.07
N CYS A 21 -0.06 1.31 0.60
CA CYS A 21 -0.56 2.38 1.46
C CYS A 21 -1.87 1.98 2.15
N TRP A 22 -1.77 1.45 3.36
CA TRP A 22 -2.83 1.46 4.33
C TRP A 22 -2.31 2.08 5.63
N GLY A 23 -3.20 2.68 6.41
CA GLY A 23 -2.83 3.43 7.61
C GLY A 23 -2.74 2.53 8.86
N PRO A 24 -1.85 2.83 9.82
CA PRO A 24 -1.58 1.99 10.98
C PRO A 24 -2.80 1.67 11.86
N ASP A 25 -3.86 2.49 11.81
CA ASP A 25 -5.06 2.29 12.62
C ASP A 25 -6.08 1.32 11.97
N VAL A 26 -5.76 0.70 10.83
CA VAL A 26 -6.68 -0.23 10.14
C VAL A 26 -6.48 -1.65 10.68
N GLU A 27 -7.57 -2.25 11.16
CA GLU A 27 -7.61 -3.64 11.65
C GLU A 27 -7.44 -4.66 10.51
N LYS A 28 -6.82 -5.81 10.82
CA LYS A 28 -6.49 -6.87 9.87
C LYS A 28 -7.73 -7.38 9.13
N GLU A 29 -8.83 -7.65 9.84
CA GLU A 29 -10.06 -8.21 9.28
C GLU A 29 -10.70 -7.23 8.29
N LYS A 30 -10.71 -5.94 8.65
CA LYS A 30 -11.19 -4.88 7.77
C LYS A 30 -10.32 -4.75 6.53
N LEU A 31 -9.00 -4.81 6.69
CA LEU A 31 -8.06 -4.76 5.58
C LEU A 31 -8.25 -5.94 4.63
N GLN A 32 -8.41 -7.16 5.15
CA GLN A 32 -8.68 -8.36 4.36
C GLN A 32 -9.96 -8.23 3.54
N SER A 33 -11.07 -7.84 4.19
CA SER A 33 -12.35 -7.64 3.50
C SER A 33 -12.24 -6.60 2.39
N VAL A 34 -11.61 -5.46 2.64
CA VAL A 34 -11.44 -4.41 1.62
C VAL A 34 -10.55 -4.88 0.46
N MET A 35 -9.50 -5.67 0.74
CA MET A 35 -8.63 -6.21 -0.30
C MET A 35 -9.34 -7.22 -1.21
N GLN A 36 -10.23 -8.05 -0.64
CA GLN A 36 -11.07 -8.97 -1.40
C GLN A 36 -12.05 -8.19 -2.30
N ASP A 37 -12.77 -7.23 -1.73
CA ASP A 37 -13.68 -6.35 -2.50
C ASP A 37 -12.94 -5.63 -3.64
N ASN A 38 -11.74 -5.11 -3.37
CA ASN A 38 -10.91 -4.44 -4.37
C ASN A 38 -10.50 -5.39 -5.50
N ARG A 39 -10.11 -6.64 -5.19
CA ARG A 39 -9.73 -7.66 -6.18
C ARG A 39 -10.92 -8.03 -7.07
N GLU A 40 -12.07 -8.32 -6.47
CA GLU A 40 -13.29 -8.69 -7.21
C GLU A 40 -13.77 -7.56 -8.11
N LEU A 41 -13.83 -6.33 -7.59
CA LEU A 41 -14.21 -5.16 -8.37
C LEU A 41 -13.23 -4.90 -9.51
N PHE A 42 -11.92 -5.09 -9.28
CA PHE A 42 -10.92 -4.84 -10.30
C PHE A 42 -11.00 -5.87 -11.42
N ASN A 43 -11.09 -7.15 -11.06
CA ASN A 43 -11.20 -8.26 -12.00
C ASN A 43 -12.48 -8.15 -12.83
N SER A 44 -13.62 -7.86 -12.20
CA SER A 44 -14.89 -7.66 -12.92
C SER A 44 -14.87 -6.46 -13.88
N THR A 45 -14.00 -5.48 -13.66
CA THR A 45 -13.87 -4.30 -14.53
C THR A 45 -12.83 -4.48 -15.64
N HIS A 46 -11.80 -5.32 -15.42
CA HIS A 46 -10.60 -5.38 -16.28
C HIS A 46 -10.18 -6.81 -16.71
N GLN A 47 -11.13 -7.76 -16.76
CA GLN A 47 -10.89 -9.20 -16.94
C GLN A 47 -9.81 -9.57 -17.98
N ASP A 48 -9.74 -8.89 -19.13
CA ASP A 48 -8.76 -9.19 -20.19
C ASP A 48 -8.24 -7.93 -20.92
N LYS A 49 -8.40 -6.75 -20.31
CA LYS A 49 -8.05 -5.48 -20.95
C LYS A 49 -7.09 -4.71 -20.09
N GLU A 50 -6.05 -4.19 -20.73
CA GLU A 50 -5.17 -3.24 -20.08
C GLU A 50 -6.01 -2.04 -19.59
N PRO A 51 -5.95 -1.71 -18.29
CA PRO A 51 -6.78 -0.67 -17.72
C PRO A 51 -6.42 0.70 -18.31
N THR A 52 -7.45 1.46 -18.70
CA THR A 52 -7.27 2.83 -19.16
C THR A 52 -7.30 3.79 -17.98
N ARG A 53 -6.74 5.01 -18.14
CA ARG A 53 -6.83 6.07 -17.12
C ARG A 53 -8.27 6.32 -16.65
N TRP A 54 -9.23 6.30 -17.58
CA TRP A 54 -10.63 6.53 -17.26
C TRP A 54 -11.26 5.35 -16.51
N SER A 55 -10.97 4.10 -16.89
CA SER A 55 -11.51 2.94 -16.18
C SER A 55 -10.95 2.82 -14.76
N LEU A 56 -9.67 3.17 -14.56
CA LEU A 56 -9.04 3.26 -13.23
C LEU A 56 -9.65 4.36 -12.36
N PHE A 57 -9.92 5.53 -12.94
CA PHE A 57 -10.62 6.59 -12.22
C PHE A 57 -12.03 6.17 -11.76
N ILE A 58 -12.80 5.50 -12.65
CA ILE A 58 -14.11 4.95 -12.32
C ILE A 58 -13.99 3.89 -11.23
N TYR A 59 -13.00 3.01 -11.34
CA TYR A 59 -12.71 2.00 -10.33
C TYR A 59 -12.46 2.62 -8.95
N GLU A 60 -11.62 3.65 -8.85
CA GLU A 60 -11.35 4.33 -7.57
C GLU A 60 -12.63 4.87 -6.94
N ILE A 61 -13.45 5.59 -7.72
CA ILE A 61 -14.73 6.11 -7.25
C ILE A 61 -15.62 4.96 -6.74
N ARG A 62 -15.71 3.85 -7.45
CA ARG A 62 -16.54 2.71 -7.06
C ARG A 62 -16.02 2.01 -5.82
N SER A 63 -14.71 1.76 -5.74
CA SER A 63 -14.07 1.08 -4.60
C SER A 63 -14.30 1.80 -3.28
N ARG A 64 -14.46 3.13 -3.31
CA ARG A 64 -14.69 3.98 -2.15
C ARG A 64 -16.09 4.59 -2.11
N ARG A 65 -17.01 4.07 -2.94
CA ARG A 65 -18.42 4.45 -3.00
C ARG A 65 -18.64 5.96 -3.17
N GLY A 66 -17.75 6.63 -3.92
CA GLY A 66 -17.81 8.06 -4.22
C GLY A 66 -17.46 9.01 -3.07
N LEU A 67 -17.14 8.49 -1.88
CA LEU A 67 -16.76 9.30 -0.71
C LEU A 67 -15.58 10.24 -1.01
N ASP A 68 -14.72 9.84 -1.95
CA ASP A 68 -13.51 10.55 -2.34
C ASP A 68 -13.79 11.89 -2.97
N ILE A 69 -14.93 12.04 -3.64
CA ILE A 69 -15.31 13.30 -4.27
C ILE A 69 -15.58 14.33 -3.17
N LEU A 70 -16.34 13.93 -2.14
CA LEU A 70 -16.62 14.78 -0.98
C LEU A 70 -15.33 15.07 -0.20
N LEU A 71 -14.54 14.04 0.08
CA LEU A 71 -13.26 14.20 0.77
C LEU A 71 -12.30 15.09 -0.01
N ALA A 72 -12.20 14.95 -1.33
CA ALA A 72 -11.34 15.78 -2.18
C ALA A 72 -11.70 17.27 -2.08
N LEU A 73 -13.01 17.58 -2.02
CA LEU A 73 -13.47 18.95 -1.82
C LEU A 73 -13.10 19.48 -0.43
N VAL A 74 -13.35 18.70 0.62
CA VAL A 74 -13.01 19.09 2.01
C VAL A 74 -11.51 19.26 2.19
N LEU A 75 -10.71 18.38 1.59
CA LEU A 75 -9.25 18.41 1.68
C LEU A 75 -8.62 19.64 0.99
N ARG A 76 -9.36 20.36 0.12
CA ARG A 76 -8.89 21.63 -0.46
C ARG A 76 -8.99 22.81 0.51
N LEU A 77 -9.76 22.70 1.59
CA LEU A 77 -9.88 23.76 2.58
C LEU A 77 -8.56 23.91 3.35
N PRO A 78 -7.97 25.12 3.42
CA PRO A 78 -6.73 25.34 4.16
C PRO A 78 -6.94 25.03 5.65
N VAL A 79 -5.90 24.56 6.33
CA VAL A 79 -5.90 24.14 7.75
C VAL A 79 -6.77 22.91 8.04
N LEU A 80 -8.07 22.95 7.73
CA LEU A 80 -8.99 21.82 7.94
C LEU A 80 -8.56 20.60 7.11
N GLY A 81 -8.24 20.82 5.83
CA GLY A 81 -7.73 19.77 4.96
C GLY A 81 -6.46 19.12 5.51
N ASN A 82 -5.53 19.89 6.07
CA ASN A 82 -4.29 19.35 6.62
C ASN A 82 -4.52 18.49 7.87
N ARG A 83 -5.37 18.98 8.79
CA ARG A 83 -5.77 18.19 9.97
C ARG A 83 -6.50 16.91 9.56
N LEU A 84 -7.35 16.99 8.55
CA LEU A 84 -8.09 15.84 8.06
C LEU A 84 -7.16 14.85 7.33
N ARG A 85 -6.17 15.31 6.55
CA ARG A 85 -5.15 14.44 5.93
C ARG A 85 -4.43 13.59 6.96
N GLN A 86 -3.94 14.21 8.05
CA GLN A 86 -3.23 13.50 9.12
C GLN A 86 -4.11 12.45 9.81
N LYS A 87 -5.40 12.75 9.99
CA LYS A 87 -6.34 11.78 10.58
C LYS A 87 -6.69 10.66 9.61
N LEU A 88 -6.92 11.01 8.34
CA LEU A 88 -7.30 10.06 7.30
C LEU A 88 -6.13 9.13 6.97
N SER A 89 -4.90 9.64 6.89
CA SER A 89 -3.72 8.82 6.57
C SER A 89 -3.56 7.63 7.52
N LYS A 90 -3.92 7.79 8.79
CA LYS A 90 -3.89 6.70 9.78
C LYS A 90 -4.93 5.60 9.54
N LYS A 91 -6.03 5.90 8.86
CA LYS A 91 -7.16 4.97 8.62
C LYS A 91 -7.37 4.67 7.15
N PHE A 92 -6.47 5.17 6.31
CA PHE A 92 -6.61 5.12 4.87
C PHE A 92 -6.32 3.71 4.38
N ILE A 93 -6.99 3.27 3.33
CA ILE A 93 -6.65 2.03 2.63
C ILE A 93 -6.61 2.39 1.15
N CYS A 94 -5.52 2.07 0.45
CA CYS A 94 -5.42 2.25 -0.99
C CYS A 94 -6.51 1.46 -1.71
N SER A 95 -7.12 2.05 -2.73
CA SER A 95 -8.15 1.38 -3.54
C SER A 95 -7.57 0.29 -4.42
N PHE A 96 -6.28 0.37 -4.73
CA PHE A 96 -5.57 -0.64 -5.52
C PHE A 96 -4.84 -1.68 -4.66
N LEU A 97 -5.00 -1.64 -3.34
CA LEU A 97 -4.46 -2.66 -2.44
C LEU A 97 -5.38 -3.88 -2.47
N ALA A 98 -4.81 -5.03 -2.82
CA ALA A 98 -5.52 -6.30 -2.93
C ALA A 98 -4.56 -7.47 -2.70
N PHE A 99 -5.07 -8.70 -2.77
CA PHE A 99 -4.22 -9.89 -2.89
C PHE A 99 -3.68 -10.05 -4.32
N ASP A 100 -2.40 -10.40 -4.44
CA ASP A 100 -1.68 -10.66 -5.69
C ASP A 100 -1.82 -12.13 -6.13
N ASP A 101 -2.18 -13.02 -5.21
CA ASP A 101 -2.38 -14.44 -5.44
C ASP A 101 -3.82 -14.90 -5.17
N ASP A 102 -4.17 -16.07 -5.69
CA ASP A 102 -5.52 -16.62 -5.53
C ASP A 102 -5.78 -17.20 -4.13
N THR A 103 -4.71 -17.45 -3.38
CA THR A 103 -4.77 -18.00 -2.01
C THR A 103 -4.85 -16.93 -0.92
N ASP A 104 -5.03 -15.66 -1.28
CA ASP A 104 -5.09 -14.52 -0.35
C ASP A 104 -3.92 -14.47 0.65
N SER A 105 -2.73 -14.86 0.18
CA SER A 105 -1.53 -15.00 1.02
C SER A 105 -0.49 -13.92 0.75
N LYS A 106 -0.58 -13.25 -0.41
CA LYS A 106 0.33 -12.18 -0.82
C LYS A 106 -0.44 -10.93 -1.11
N ILE A 107 -0.20 -9.85 -0.36
CA ILE A 107 -0.71 -8.52 -0.73
C ILE A 107 0.04 -7.93 -1.92
N GLY A 108 -0.63 -7.08 -2.69
CA GLY A 108 -0.10 -6.48 -3.89
C GLY A 108 -0.82 -5.20 -4.27
N CYS A 109 -0.24 -4.49 -5.21
CA CYS A 109 -0.91 -3.39 -5.89
C CYS A 109 -1.47 -3.89 -7.21
N LEU A 110 -2.77 -3.74 -7.43
CA LEU A 110 -3.45 -4.19 -8.64
C LEU A 110 -2.90 -3.53 -9.91
N ILE A 111 -2.37 -2.31 -9.79
CA ILE A 111 -1.73 -1.54 -10.86
C ILE A 111 -0.20 -1.50 -10.73
N HIS A 112 0.40 -2.47 -10.04
CA HIS A 112 1.85 -2.56 -9.93
C HIS A 112 2.49 -2.68 -11.33
N PRO A 113 3.61 -2.00 -11.64
CA PRO A 113 4.20 -2.03 -12.99
C PRO A 113 4.47 -3.43 -13.53
N SER A 114 4.86 -4.35 -12.63
CA SER A 114 5.03 -5.76 -12.98
C SER A 114 3.76 -6.47 -13.49
N ARG A 115 2.56 -6.00 -13.13
CA ARG A 115 1.27 -6.49 -13.65
C ARG A 115 0.82 -5.74 -14.90
N MET A 116 1.44 -4.59 -15.18
CA MET A 116 1.11 -3.66 -16.24
C MET A 116 2.19 -3.60 -17.32
N HIS A 117 2.88 -4.73 -17.57
CA HIS A 117 3.92 -4.84 -18.59
C HIS A 117 5.04 -3.77 -18.52
N GLY A 118 5.33 -3.28 -17.30
CA GLY A 118 6.32 -2.24 -17.04
C GLY A 118 5.75 -0.82 -16.94
N ALA A 119 4.49 -0.58 -17.29
CA ALA A 119 3.85 0.73 -17.18
C ALA A 119 3.56 1.11 -15.71
N ASP A 120 4.00 2.28 -15.28
CA ASP A 120 3.71 2.80 -13.94
C ASP A 120 2.47 3.71 -13.94
N LEU A 121 1.29 3.07 -13.85
CA LEU A 121 0.01 3.78 -13.85
C LEU A 121 -0.29 4.47 -12.50
N ARG A 122 0.48 4.21 -11.45
CA ARG A 122 0.21 4.70 -10.08
C ARG A 122 0.17 6.22 -10.02
N GLN A 123 1.12 6.90 -10.67
CA GLN A 123 1.20 8.36 -10.68
C GLN A 123 0.05 9.03 -11.45
N GLU A 124 -0.58 8.29 -12.35
CA GLU A 124 -1.58 8.83 -13.27
C GLU A 124 -3.00 8.75 -12.70
N VAL A 125 -3.25 7.74 -11.87
CA VAL A 125 -4.60 7.40 -11.42
C VAL A 125 -4.74 7.46 -9.90
N ALA A 126 -3.85 6.79 -9.16
CA ALA A 126 -4.02 6.61 -7.73
C ALA A 126 -4.07 7.96 -7.00
N PHE A 127 -5.16 8.18 -6.27
CA PHE A 127 -5.33 9.34 -5.40
C PHE A 127 -5.41 10.67 -6.13
N ARG A 128 -5.76 10.67 -7.43
CA ARG A 128 -5.94 11.90 -8.20
C ARG A 128 -6.93 12.87 -7.53
N LEU A 129 -7.95 12.32 -6.87
CA LEU A 129 -8.92 13.09 -6.09
C LEU A 129 -8.39 13.47 -4.70
N LEU A 130 -7.70 12.55 -4.03
CA LEU A 130 -7.29 12.67 -2.63
C LEU A 130 -5.83 13.10 -2.46
N LYS A 131 -5.44 14.19 -3.15
CA LYS A 131 -4.07 14.71 -3.11
C LYS A 131 -3.56 14.89 -1.67
N GLY A 132 -2.44 14.24 -1.37
CA GLY A 132 -1.77 14.29 -0.07
C GLY A 132 -2.13 13.15 0.87
N LEU A 133 -2.76 12.08 0.38
CA LEU A 133 -3.00 10.81 1.09
C LEU A 133 -2.23 9.64 0.42
N ASN A 134 -1.10 9.94 -0.25
CA ASN A 134 -0.68 9.22 -1.47
C ASN A 134 0.40 8.14 -1.29
N CYS A 135 0.29 7.09 -2.13
CA CYS A 135 1.39 6.52 -2.92
C CYS A 135 1.50 7.32 -4.23
N GLY A 136 2.66 7.86 -4.64
CA GLY A 136 2.82 8.47 -5.97
C GLY A 136 2.55 9.97 -6.12
N ALA A 137 2.77 10.80 -5.08
CA ALA A 137 3.01 12.23 -5.31
C ALA A 137 4.37 12.42 -6.06
N SER A 138 4.57 13.56 -6.74
CA SER A 138 5.77 13.83 -7.58
C SER A 138 7.10 13.77 -6.82
N ASP A 139 7.03 13.80 -5.49
CA ASP A 139 8.10 13.72 -4.51
C ASP A 139 8.12 12.38 -3.73
N PHE A 140 7.18 11.46 -3.99
CA PHE A 140 6.98 10.27 -3.16
C PHE A 140 7.32 8.96 -3.90
N TYR A 141 8.55 8.52 -3.70
CA TYR A 141 8.90 7.10 -3.71
C TYR A 141 8.21 6.43 -2.52
N CYS A 142 7.84 5.14 -2.60
CA CYS A 142 7.48 4.43 -1.37
C CYS A 142 8.62 4.60 -0.37
N ASN A 143 8.38 5.30 0.74
CA ASN A 143 9.44 5.71 1.64
C ASN A 143 10.04 4.48 2.34
N SER A 144 9.24 3.48 2.73
CA SER A 144 9.76 2.17 3.14
C SER A 144 10.68 1.54 2.09
N ALA A 145 10.28 1.49 0.82
CA ALA A 145 11.10 0.89 -0.24
C ALA A 145 12.37 1.69 -0.52
N LEU A 146 12.31 3.02 -0.45
CA LEU A 146 13.45 3.91 -0.61
C LEU A 146 14.43 3.77 0.56
N LEU A 147 13.91 3.76 1.80
CA LEU A 147 14.70 3.56 3.00
C LEU A 147 15.36 2.19 2.98
N PHE A 148 14.62 1.16 2.58
CA PHE A 148 15.16 -0.18 2.44
C PHE A 148 16.23 -0.28 1.36
N ASP A 149 16.06 0.34 0.18
CA ASP A 149 17.11 0.36 -0.86
C ASP A 149 18.39 1.06 -0.38
N ARG A 150 18.24 2.12 0.43
CA ARG A 150 19.34 2.89 1.04
C ARG A 150 19.96 2.26 2.28
N ALA A 151 19.29 1.29 2.89
CA ALA A 151 19.80 0.58 4.06
C ALA A 151 21.08 -0.19 3.70
N SER A 152 21.93 -0.39 4.69
CA SER A 152 23.11 -1.24 4.55
C SER A 152 22.69 -2.68 4.24
N GLU A 153 23.59 -3.45 3.62
CA GLU A 153 23.32 -4.86 3.33
C GLU A 153 23.04 -5.66 4.62
N THR A 154 23.68 -5.32 5.73
CA THR A 154 23.40 -5.92 7.05
C THR A 154 21.97 -5.64 7.49
N GLU A 155 21.52 -4.38 7.48
CA GLU A 155 20.14 -4.02 7.85
C GLU A 155 19.09 -4.72 6.96
N LYS A 156 19.37 -4.85 5.66
CA LYS A 156 18.50 -5.59 4.74
C LYS A 156 18.43 -7.07 5.09
N LEU A 157 19.57 -7.70 5.38
CA LEU A 157 19.65 -9.11 5.76
C LEU A 157 18.94 -9.38 7.08
N ASP A 158 19.18 -8.53 8.08
CA ASP A 158 18.53 -8.61 9.39
C ASP A 158 17.01 -8.51 9.24
N PHE A 159 16.52 -7.52 8.49
CA PHE A 159 15.10 -7.38 8.21
C PHE A 159 14.52 -8.62 7.52
N ILE A 160 15.21 -9.18 6.52
CA ILE A 160 14.77 -10.41 5.83
C ILE A 160 14.66 -11.59 6.80
N GLU A 161 15.66 -11.75 7.67
CA GLU A 161 15.72 -12.87 8.62
C GLU A 161 14.64 -12.76 9.70
N GLU A 162 14.46 -11.58 10.28
CA GLU A 162 13.43 -11.28 11.29
C GLU A 162 12.01 -11.52 10.76
N ASN A 163 11.81 -11.32 9.46
CA ASN A 163 10.50 -11.37 8.82
C ASN A 163 10.23 -12.66 8.03
N LYS A 164 11.14 -13.64 8.05
CA LYS A 164 11.00 -14.87 7.24
C LYS A 164 9.68 -15.60 7.50
N SER A 165 9.27 -15.66 8.77
CA SER A 165 8.06 -16.34 9.25
C SER A 165 6.87 -15.41 9.46
N ALA A 166 7.02 -14.10 9.22
CA ALA A 166 5.92 -13.16 9.34
C ALA A 166 4.83 -13.50 8.30
N ASP A 167 3.57 -13.47 8.73
CA ASP A 167 2.45 -13.46 7.81
C ASP A 167 2.41 -12.14 7.02
N TRP A 168 1.56 -12.03 6.00
CA TRP A 168 1.51 -10.84 5.16
C TRP A 168 1.18 -9.56 5.96
N TYR A 169 0.39 -9.67 7.03
CA TYR A 169 -0.06 -8.51 7.82
C TYR A 169 1.06 -8.02 8.72
N GLN A 170 1.70 -8.94 9.45
CA GLN A 170 2.86 -8.65 10.27
C GLN A 170 4.03 -8.13 9.43
N TYR A 171 4.28 -8.73 8.27
CA TYR A 171 5.29 -8.25 7.33
C TYR A 171 5.01 -6.82 6.87
N SER A 172 3.75 -6.51 6.53
CA SER A 172 3.34 -5.16 6.15
C SER A 172 3.51 -4.16 7.31
N CYS A 173 3.13 -4.53 8.53
CA CYS A 173 3.35 -3.74 9.74
C CYS A 173 4.84 -3.41 9.94
N ASN A 174 5.70 -4.43 9.90
CA ASN A 174 7.14 -4.27 10.13
C ASN A 174 7.79 -3.39 9.05
N THR A 175 7.28 -3.43 7.84
CA THR A 175 7.77 -2.60 6.73
C THR A 175 7.39 -1.12 6.88
N GLN A 176 6.20 -0.83 7.43
CA GLN A 176 5.84 0.53 7.82
C GLN A 176 6.72 1.03 8.98
N GLY A 177 7.05 0.14 9.93
CA GLY A 177 7.99 0.43 11.03
C GLY A 177 9.41 0.78 10.57
N PHE A 178 9.84 0.27 9.41
CA PHE A 178 11.11 0.67 8.79
C PHE A 178 11.17 2.17 8.48
N GLU A 179 10.02 2.85 8.32
CA GLU A 179 9.96 4.31 8.15
C GLU A 179 10.18 5.08 9.46
N THR A 180 9.87 4.48 10.61
CA THR A 180 9.75 5.18 11.89
C THR A 180 10.92 4.94 12.85
N ASP A 181 11.89 4.08 12.52
CA ASP A 181 12.95 3.64 13.45
C ASP A 181 14.13 4.61 13.65
N LYS A 182 14.05 5.84 13.12
CA LYS A 182 14.79 6.99 13.69
C LYS A 182 14.05 7.65 14.88
N HIS A 183 12.82 7.24 15.17
CA HIS A 183 11.95 7.76 16.24
C HIS A 183 11.19 6.63 16.97
N LYS A 184 11.91 5.56 17.31
CA LYS A 184 11.44 4.39 18.06
C LYS A 184 10.98 4.77 19.47
N LYS A 185 9.66 4.75 19.74
CA LYS A 185 9.05 4.48 21.08
C LYS A 185 7.50 4.57 21.18
N ALA A 186 6.76 4.99 20.15
CA ALA A 186 5.32 5.27 20.31
C ALA A 186 4.33 4.25 19.70
N GLU A 187 4.73 3.38 18.78
CA GLU A 187 3.79 2.62 17.95
C GLU A 187 3.74 1.10 18.20
N GLU A 188 4.47 0.58 19.19
CA GLU A 188 4.51 -0.86 19.52
C GLU A 188 3.15 -1.47 19.91
N LYS A 189 2.14 -0.67 20.24
CA LYS A 189 0.88 -1.19 20.81
C LYS A 189 -0.10 -1.85 19.82
N GLN A 190 -0.02 -1.58 18.52
CA GLN A 190 -1.09 -1.98 17.58
C GLN A 190 -0.74 -3.17 16.68
N CYS A 191 0.52 -3.36 16.30
CA CYS A 191 0.94 -4.56 15.56
C CYS A 191 1.26 -5.76 16.46
N GLN A 192 1.28 -5.59 17.80
CA GLN A 192 1.58 -6.65 18.77
C GLN A 192 0.34 -7.31 19.40
N SER A 193 -0.88 -6.84 19.13
CA SER A 193 -2.06 -7.22 19.92
C SER A 193 -2.85 -8.43 19.42
N LEU A 194 -2.35 -9.22 18.45
CA LEU A 194 -2.97 -10.49 18.12
C LEU A 194 -2.25 -11.63 18.86
N PRO A 195 -2.88 -12.29 19.85
CA PRO A 195 -2.30 -13.48 20.44
C PRO A 195 -2.17 -14.53 19.33
N ILE A 196 -0.94 -15.03 19.16
CA ILE A 196 -0.68 -16.23 18.35
C ILE A 196 -1.47 -17.35 19.03
N LYS A 197 -2.63 -17.71 18.47
CA LYS A 197 -3.33 -18.94 18.87
C LYS A 197 -2.44 -20.10 18.41
N GLN A 198 -1.80 -20.75 19.39
CA GLN A 198 -1.12 -22.04 19.22
C GLN A 198 -2.14 -23.15 18.99
#